data_AF-A0A2H0UBI7-F1
#
_entry.id   AF-A0A2H0UBI7-F1
#
_cell.length_a   1.000
_cell.length_b   1.000
_cell.length_c   1.000
_cell.angle_alpha   90.00
_cell.angle_beta   90.00
_cell.angle_gamma   90.00
#
_symmetry.space_group_name_H-M   'P 1'
#
loop_
_entity.id
_entity.type
_entity.pdbx_description
1 polymer ?
#
loop_
_entity_poly.entity_id
_entity_poly.type
_entity_poly.pdbx_seq_one_letter_code
_entity_poly.pdbx_strand_id
1 'polypeptide(L)'
;MVTTLWLSKNVSVEKEFLEAYHALADSKRDTPEALQKLYEEFFEKMSTTSLLSSIEKDQFCHEEGHELGKVIYRRTGKNLSDSFYTCGRTCADGCYHGVFMEAFRPGEIRPEGFEHVTADEIRPKILEICTLSLSYQAPEECAHAVGHGLMLNLNEIAKALDLCTVFTDMGVQYYCSTGVFMQHDIDFGLETTKNDGIYAPCDTFPDRYGVACYRYKVGRIFALYPDIKDVVAICTSLSGKARLGCFHGLGVAQYSTVLNTPAMLKTICSYGTSDSEILACIDGAMENVTLSDRERGKEACDSLSSMSNEHYQEFCLSINGKENSLERETLPLFIPV
;
A
#
# COMPACT_ATOMS: atom_id res chain seq x y z
N MET A 1 -16.63 -0.16 42.05
CA MET A 1 -15.20 -0.03 42.43
C MET A 1 -14.27 -0.79 41.48
N VAL A 2 -14.59 -2.04 41.11
CA VAL A 2 -13.78 -2.84 40.16
C VAL A 2 -13.74 -2.23 38.74
N THR A 3 -14.86 -1.77 38.21
CA THR A 3 -14.95 -1.13 36.88
C THR A 3 -14.14 0.16 36.79
N THR A 4 -14.18 1.00 37.83
CA THR A 4 -13.46 2.28 37.85
C THR A 4 -11.94 2.08 37.96
N LEU A 5 -11.48 1.09 38.73
CA LEU A 5 -10.06 0.73 38.82
C LEU A 5 -9.53 0.10 37.53
N TRP A 6 -10.34 -0.72 36.86
CA TRP A 6 -9.98 -1.36 35.60
C TRP A 6 -9.88 -0.34 34.46
N LEU A 7 -10.84 0.59 34.40
CA LEU A 7 -10.80 1.74 33.49
C LEU A 7 -9.58 2.64 33.75
N SER A 8 -9.29 2.99 35.01
CA SER A 8 -8.12 3.84 35.31
C SER A 8 -6.79 3.16 34.99
N LYS A 9 -6.70 1.84 35.12
CA LYS A 9 -5.48 1.08 34.82
C LYS A 9 -5.27 0.96 33.31
N ASN A 10 -6.32 0.69 32.53
CA ASN A 10 -6.21 0.62 31.06
C ASN A 10 -5.82 1.97 30.44
N VAL A 11 -6.38 3.08 30.95
CA VAL A 11 -6.00 4.44 30.50
C VAL A 11 -4.52 4.74 30.82
N SER A 12 -3.97 4.20 31.91
CA SER A 12 -2.55 4.35 32.24
C SER A 12 -1.65 3.62 31.25
N VAL A 13 -2.00 2.37 30.90
CA VAL A 13 -1.18 1.55 29.99
C VAL A 13 -1.21 2.08 28.55
N GLU A 14 -2.36 2.50 28.06
CA GLU A 14 -2.48 3.11 26.73
C GLU A 14 -1.64 4.39 26.61
N LYS A 15 -1.64 5.21 27.67
CA LYS A 15 -0.78 6.38 27.74
C LYS A 15 0.70 6.02 27.74
N GLU A 16 1.11 5.02 28.51
CA GLU A 16 2.49 4.51 28.52
C GLU A 16 2.93 4.01 27.13
N PHE A 17 2.03 3.30 26.42
CA PHE A 17 2.27 2.86 25.05
C PHE A 17 2.48 4.05 24.11
N LEU A 18 1.56 5.02 24.10
CA LEU A 18 1.64 6.20 23.22
C LEU A 18 2.90 7.03 23.50
N GLU A 19 3.29 7.20 24.76
CA GLU A 19 4.54 7.88 25.12
C GLU A 19 5.77 7.15 24.56
N ALA A 20 5.82 5.81 24.68
CA ALA A 20 6.92 5.01 24.15
C ALA A 20 6.94 4.97 22.61
N TYR A 21 5.77 4.88 22.00
CA TYR A 21 5.56 4.87 20.54
C TYR A 21 5.99 6.21 19.92
N HIS A 22 5.54 7.35 20.44
CA HIS A 22 6.00 8.66 19.96
C HIS A 22 7.51 8.87 20.18
N ALA A 23 8.05 8.38 21.31
CA ALA A 23 9.49 8.46 21.58
C ALA A 23 10.33 7.65 20.57
N LEU A 24 9.81 6.53 20.05
CA LEU A 24 10.45 5.78 18.96
C LEU A 24 10.47 6.60 17.67
N ALA A 25 9.31 7.12 17.26
CA ALA A 25 9.15 7.94 16.05
C ALA A 25 10.09 9.17 16.06
N ASP A 26 10.14 9.90 17.18
CA ASP A 26 10.99 11.10 17.32
C ASP A 26 12.49 10.79 17.30
N SER A 27 12.90 9.59 17.73
CA SER A 27 14.31 9.27 17.94
C SER A 27 15.09 8.88 16.68
N LYS A 28 14.44 8.85 15.50
CA LYS A 28 14.99 8.28 14.25
C LYS A 28 15.54 6.84 14.41
N ARG A 29 15.15 6.15 15.49
CA ARG A 29 15.39 4.71 15.73
C ARG A 29 14.12 3.91 15.45
N ASP A 30 13.25 4.46 14.63
CA ASP A 30 12.11 3.77 14.07
C ASP A 30 12.64 2.72 13.09
N THR A 31 13.04 1.58 13.65
CA THR A 31 13.31 0.38 12.86
C THR A 31 12.14 -0.58 13.05
N PRO A 32 11.76 -1.34 12.01
CA PRO A 32 10.75 -2.39 12.12
C PRO A 32 10.91 -3.26 13.37
N GLU A 33 12.14 -3.61 13.76
CA GLU A 33 12.42 -4.44 14.94
C GLU A 33 12.17 -3.73 16.27
N ALA A 34 12.44 -2.42 16.35
CA ALA A 34 12.18 -1.65 17.56
C ALA A 34 10.67 -1.53 17.79
N LEU A 35 9.92 -1.29 16.72
CA LEU A 35 8.47 -1.19 16.75
C LEU A 35 7.82 -2.55 17.10
N GLN A 36 8.25 -3.64 16.47
CA GLN A 36 7.80 -5.00 16.84
C GLN A 36 8.05 -5.31 18.32
N LYS A 37 9.22 -4.96 18.87
CA LYS A 37 9.51 -5.17 20.30
C LYS A 37 8.57 -4.38 21.21
N LEU A 38 8.26 -3.14 20.83
CA LEU A 38 7.29 -2.33 21.56
C LEU A 38 5.90 -3.00 21.55
N TYR A 39 5.44 -3.44 20.38
CA TYR A 39 4.17 -4.15 20.28
C TYR A 39 4.17 -5.45 21.10
N GLU A 40 5.25 -6.25 21.04
CA GLU A 40 5.37 -7.47 21.85
C GLU A 40 5.30 -7.20 23.36
N GLU A 41 5.90 -6.11 23.82
CA GLU A 41 5.86 -5.69 25.23
C GLU A 41 4.44 -5.33 25.68
N PHE A 42 3.69 -4.61 24.84
CA PHE A 42 2.36 -4.13 25.18
C PHE A 42 1.24 -5.12 24.80
N PHE A 43 1.53 -6.17 24.03
CA PHE A 43 0.55 -7.18 23.59
C PHE A 43 -0.20 -7.85 24.75
N GLU A 44 0.46 -8.08 25.88
CA GLU A 44 -0.17 -8.69 27.08
C GLU A 44 -0.73 -7.64 28.04
N LYS A 45 -0.38 -6.37 27.85
CA LYS A 45 -0.78 -5.26 28.73
C LYS A 45 -2.01 -4.53 28.19
N MET A 46 -2.25 -4.62 26.88
CA MET A 46 -3.32 -3.96 26.15
C MET A 46 -4.08 -4.97 25.28
N SER A 47 -5.36 -4.68 25.00
CA SER A 47 -6.07 -5.45 23.97
C SER A 47 -5.47 -5.14 22.60
N THR A 48 -5.50 -6.11 21.68
CA THR A 48 -5.08 -5.90 20.28
C THR A 48 -5.88 -4.79 19.61
N THR A 49 -7.18 -4.69 19.88
CA THR A 49 -8.04 -3.58 19.43
C THR A 49 -7.54 -2.23 19.93
N SER A 50 -7.08 -2.14 21.18
CA SER A 50 -6.51 -0.91 21.73
C SER A 50 -5.22 -0.53 20.99
N LEU A 51 -4.27 -1.47 20.83
CA LEU A 51 -3.03 -1.22 20.09
C LEU A 51 -3.30 -0.72 18.66
N LEU A 52 -4.20 -1.40 17.95
CA LEU A 52 -4.64 -1.02 16.60
C LEU A 52 -5.25 0.38 16.58
N SER A 53 -6.19 0.67 17.48
CA SER A 53 -6.85 1.98 17.54
C SER A 53 -5.91 3.13 17.92
N SER A 54 -4.84 2.84 18.66
CA SER A 54 -3.86 3.84 19.11
C SER A 54 -2.99 4.35 17.97
N ILE A 55 -2.74 3.53 16.94
CA ILE A 55 -1.91 3.92 15.78
C ILE A 55 -2.74 4.36 14.57
N GLU A 56 -4.04 4.06 14.52
CA GLU A 56 -4.91 4.31 13.34
C GLU A 56 -4.93 5.75 12.82
N LYS A 57 -4.63 6.73 13.69
CA LYS A 57 -4.62 8.14 13.31
C LYS A 57 -3.26 8.64 12.84
N ASP A 58 -2.22 7.83 12.96
CA ASP A 58 -0.90 8.18 12.47
C ASP A 58 -0.88 8.16 10.94
N GLN A 59 -0.13 9.07 10.34
CA GLN A 59 0.03 9.12 8.88
C GLN A 59 0.84 7.94 8.34
N PHE A 60 1.64 7.28 9.18
CA PHE A 60 2.44 6.09 8.88
C PHE A 60 1.79 4.81 9.40
N CYS A 61 0.52 4.88 9.81
CA CYS A 61 -0.17 3.75 10.41
C CYS A 61 -0.17 2.52 9.50
N HIS A 62 -0.13 2.70 8.17
CA HIS A 62 -0.09 1.59 7.22
C HIS A 62 1.19 0.77 7.40
N GLU A 63 2.36 1.41 7.31
CA GLU A 63 3.67 0.77 7.46
C GLU A 63 3.86 0.21 8.87
N GLU A 64 3.44 0.95 9.90
CA GLU A 64 3.53 0.50 11.29
C GLU A 64 2.57 -0.67 11.59
N GLY A 65 1.40 -0.64 10.95
CA GLY A 65 0.42 -1.71 10.94
C GLY A 65 1.04 -3.01 10.44
N HIS A 66 1.93 -2.97 9.44
CA HIS A 66 2.66 -4.17 8.99
C HIS A 66 3.39 -4.83 10.15
N GLU A 67 4.08 -4.04 10.99
CA GLU A 67 4.84 -4.56 12.12
C GLU A 67 3.94 -5.13 13.22
N LEU A 68 2.80 -4.49 13.50
CA LEU A 68 1.81 -5.03 14.44
C LEU A 68 1.18 -6.33 13.93
N GLY A 69 0.88 -6.42 12.63
CA GLY A 69 0.38 -7.63 11.98
C GLY A 69 1.32 -8.83 12.13
N LYS A 70 2.64 -8.61 11.96
CA LYS A 70 3.66 -9.64 12.19
C LYS A 70 3.64 -10.14 13.63
N VAL A 71 3.52 -9.24 14.61
CA VAL A 71 3.41 -9.59 16.03
C VAL A 71 2.12 -10.37 16.30
N ILE A 72 0.97 -9.89 15.82
CA ILE A 72 -0.32 -10.58 15.97
C ILE A 72 -0.22 -12.02 15.44
N TYR A 73 0.33 -12.22 14.25
CA TYR A 73 0.47 -13.57 13.67
C TYR A 73 1.28 -14.52 14.56
N ARG A 74 2.41 -14.05 15.12
CA ARG A 74 3.20 -14.87 16.06
C ARG A 74 2.42 -15.20 17.33
N ARG A 75 1.60 -14.26 17.83
CA ARG A 75 0.88 -14.36 19.11
C ARG A 75 -0.42 -15.14 19.03
N THR A 76 -1.06 -15.21 17.88
CA THR A 76 -2.20 -16.11 17.61
C THR A 76 -1.78 -17.55 17.34
N GLY A 77 -0.54 -17.91 17.65
CA GLY A 77 0.00 -19.25 17.36
C GLY A 77 0.07 -19.53 15.86
N LYS A 78 0.29 -18.48 15.04
CA LYS A 78 0.40 -18.55 13.57
C LYS A 78 -0.90 -18.97 12.88
N ASN A 79 -2.03 -18.70 13.51
CA ASN A 79 -3.35 -18.94 12.91
C ASN A 79 -3.74 -17.75 12.02
N LEU A 80 -3.82 -17.99 10.71
CA LEU A 80 -4.19 -16.97 9.73
C LEU A 80 -5.60 -16.42 9.97
N SER A 81 -6.58 -17.29 10.26
CA SER A 81 -7.98 -16.87 10.46
C SER A 81 -8.11 -15.96 11.68
N ASP A 82 -7.49 -16.32 12.80
CA ASP A 82 -7.52 -15.52 14.02
C ASP A 82 -6.79 -14.18 13.84
N SER A 83 -5.68 -14.19 13.09
CA SER A 83 -4.89 -13.00 12.80
C SER A 83 -5.65 -12.03 11.88
N PHE A 84 -6.26 -12.53 10.80
CA PHE A 84 -7.07 -11.72 9.89
C PHE A 84 -8.30 -11.14 10.59
N TYR A 85 -8.99 -11.94 11.41
CA TYR A 85 -10.09 -11.46 12.23
C TYR A 85 -9.65 -10.35 13.19
N THR A 86 -8.46 -10.50 13.80
CA THR A 86 -7.92 -9.51 14.74
C THR A 86 -7.53 -8.20 14.05
N CYS A 87 -6.88 -8.29 12.87
CA CYS A 87 -6.44 -7.12 12.12
C CYS A 87 -7.61 -6.35 11.47
N GLY A 88 -8.63 -7.06 10.96
CA GLY A 88 -9.70 -6.44 10.18
C GLY A 88 -9.15 -5.57 9.04
N ARG A 89 -9.70 -4.35 8.92
CA ARG A 89 -9.30 -3.33 7.92
C ARG A 89 -8.46 -2.18 8.49
N THR A 90 -7.96 -2.33 9.71
CA THR A 90 -7.20 -1.28 10.41
C THR A 90 -5.95 -0.88 9.63
N CYS A 91 -5.64 0.42 9.65
CA CYS A 91 -4.50 1.06 8.99
C CYS A 91 -4.51 0.87 7.46
N ALA A 92 -5.69 1.01 6.85
CA ALA A 92 -5.91 0.71 5.43
C ALA A 92 -5.30 -0.64 5.05
N ASP A 93 -5.71 -1.68 5.77
CA ASP A 93 -5.30 -3.07 5.59
C ASP A 93 -3.80 -3.37 5.91
N GLY A 94 -3.06 -2.41 6.47
CA GLY A 94 -1.65 -2.57 6.85
C GLY A 94 -1.39 -3.70 7.86
N CYS A 95 -2.23 -3.84 8.90
CA CYS A 95 -2.13 -4.97 9.82
C CYS A 95 -2.27 -6.32 9.09
N TYR A 96 -3.24 -6.38 8.19
CA TYR A 96 -3.49 -7.56 7.38
C TYR A 96 -2.28 -7.88 6.48
N HIS A 97 -1.63 -6.90 5.84
CA HIS A 97 -0.39 -7.09 5.08
C HIS A 97 0.73 -7.68 5.96
N GLY A 98 0.89 -7.17 7.18
CA GLY A 98 1.87 -7.67 8.15
C GLY A 98 1.76 -9.16 8.46
N VAL A 99 0.52 -9.68 8.55
CA VAL A 99 0.26 -11.11 8.74
C VAL A 99 0.81 -11.92 7.57
N PHE A 100 0.60 -11.48 6.33
CA PHE A 100 1.16 -12.12 5.15
C PHE A 100 2.68 -12.05 5.16
N MET A 101 3.25 -10.87 5.40
CA MET A 101 4.71 -10.70 5.44
C MET A 101 5.38 -11.68 6.41
N GLU A 102 4.80 -11.87 7.61
CA GLU A 102 5.33 -12.85 8.58
C GLU A 102 5.04 -14.30 8.18
N ALA A 103 3.83 -14.62 7.71
CA ALA A 103 3.46 -15.97 7.30
C ALA A 103 4.32 -16.47 6.13
N PHE A 104 4.75 -15.56 5.26
CA PHE A 104 5.66 -15.88 4.18
C PHE A 104 7.14 -15.88 4.63
N ARG A 105 7.52 -15.33 5.79
CA ARG A 105 8.93 -15.08 6.19
C ARG A 105 9.86 -16.31 6.00
N PRO A 106 11.11 -16.10 5.51
CA PRO A 106 12.10 -17.17 5.41
C PRO A 106 12.35 -17.83 6.79
N GLY A 107 12.19 -19.15 6.88
CA GLY A 107 12.33 -19.93 8.13
C GLY A 107 11.01 -20.29 8.82
N GLU A 108 9.90 -19.59 8.56
CA GLU A 108 8.58 -20.04 9.02
C GLU A 108 8.00 -21.10 8.07
N ILE A 109 8.30 -20.96 6.78
CA ILE A 109 8.03 -21.97 5.75
C ILE A 109 9.13 -23.05 5.70
N ARG A 110 10.23 -22.91 6.46
CA ARG A 110 11.43 -23.77 6.32
C ARG A 110 12.07 -24.18 7.65
N PRO A 111 12.41 -25.46 7.86
CA PRO A 111 13.52 -25.82 8.74
C PRO A 111 14.84 -25.20 8.23
N GLU A 112 15.79 -24.90 9.12
CA GLU A 112 17.13 -24.43 8.72
C GLU A 112 17.76 -25.36 7.65
N GLY A 113 18.29 -24.78 6.57
CA GLY A 113 19.02 -25.50 5.51
C GLY A 113 18.24 -25.82 4.22
N PHE A 114 16.97 -25.41 4.09
CA PHE A 114 16.22 -25.55 2.83
C PHE A 114 16.47 -24.39 1.85
N GLU A 115 16.76 -24.74 0.58
CA GLU A 115 16.86 -23.81 -0.56
C GLU A 115 15.55 -23.01 -0.78
N HIS A 116 15.62 -21.97 -1.62
CA HIS A 116 14.49 -21.11 -1.98
C HIS A 116 13.24 -21.94 -2.30
N VAL A 117 12.10 -21.60 -1.71
CA VAL A 117 10.82 -22.25 -2.05
C VAL A 117 10.60 -22.03 -3.55
N THR A 118 10.40 -23.12 -4.28
CA THR A 118 10.20 -23.02 -5.73
C THR A 118 8.86 -22.36 -6.02
N ALA A 119 8.72 -21.74 -7.20
CA ALA A 119 7.47 -21.11 -7.59
C ALA A 119 6.28 -22.10 -7.54
N ASP A 120 6.55 -23.37 -7.86
CA ASP A 120 5.55 -24.44 -7.87
C ASP A 120 5.06 -24.83 -6.47
N GLU A 121 5.90 -24.68 -5.44
CA GLU A 121 5.54 -24.96 -4.05
C GLU A 121 4.77 -23.81 -3.39
N ILE A 122 5.02 -22.56 -3.82
CA ILE A 122 4.32 -21.36 -3.29
C ILE A 122 2.93 -21.19 -3.90
N ARG A 123 2.77 -21.41 -5.22
CA ARG A 123 1.52 -21.15 -5.95
C ARG A 123 0.25 -21.69 -5.28
N PRO A 124 0.15 -22.99 -4.90
CA PRO A 124 -1.08 -23.51 -4.30
C PRO A 124 -1.40 -22.87 -2.95
N LYS A 125 -0.36 -22.51 -2.16
CA LYS A 125 -0.52 -21.84 -0.87
C LYS A 125 -1.05 -20.42 -1.01
N ILE A 126 -0.62 -19.67 -2.03
CA ILE A 126 -1.16 -18.33 -2.33
C ILE A 126 -2.67 -18.40 -2.50
N LEU A 127 -3.15 -19.31 -3.35
CA LEU A 127 -4.57 -19.44 -3.63
C LEU A 127 -5.38 -19.91 -2.41
N GLU A 128 -4.84 -20.85 -1.63
CA GLU A 128 -5.46 -21.33 -0.41
C GLU A 128 -5.61 -20.19 0.62
N ILE A 129 -4.52 -19.45 0.89
CA ILE A 129 -4.53 -18.35 1.85
C ILE A 129 -5.47 -17.24 1.40
N CYS A 130 -5.45 -16.86 0.12
CA CYS A 130 -6.40 -15.86 -0.38
C CYS A 130 -7.84 -16.34 -0.35
N THR A 131 -8.11 -17.63 -0.55
CA THR A 131 -9.47 -18.16 -0.41
C THR A 131 -9.96 -18.04 1.03
N LEU A 132 -9.10 -18.32 2.01
CA LEU A 132 -9.41 -18.13 3.42
C LEU A 132 -9.65 -16.66 3.77
N SER A 133 -8.91 -15.75 3.13
CA SER A 133 -9.03 -14.32 3.39
C SER A 133 -10.27 -13.67 2.79
N LEU A 134 -10.95 -14.31 1.81
CA LEU A 134 -12.15 -13.75 1.18
C LEU A 134 -13.29 -13.45 2.16
N SER A 135 -13.30 -14.10 3.33
CA SER A 135 -14.26 -13.80 4.40
C SER A 135 -13.99 -12.46 5.10
N TYR A 136 -12.83 -11.84 4.85
CA TYR A 136 -12.33 -10.67 5.55
C TYR A 136 -11.99 -9.52 4.60
N GLN A 137 -11.49 -9.84 3.40
CA GLN A 137 -10.96 -8.86 2.45
C GLN A 137 -11.30 -9.22 1.01
N ALA A 138 -11.31 -8.21 0.15
CA ALA A 138 -11.48 -8.38 -1.29
C ALA A 138 -10.26 -9.12 -1.91
N PRO A 139 -10.43 -9.86 -3.02
CA PRO A 139 -9.35 -10.63 -3.65
C PRO A 139 -8.08 -9.83 -3.97
N GLU A 140 -8.24 -8.57 -4.37
CA GLU A 140 -7.17 -7.63 -4.67
C GLU A 140 -6.29 -7.31 -3.47
N GLU A 141 -6.88 -7.14 -2.28
CA GLU A 141 -6.14 -6.82 -1.05
C GLU A 141 -5.30 -8.02 -0.61
N CYS A 142 -5.84 -9.24 -0.78
CA CYS A 142 -5.01 -10.44 -0.58
C CYS A 142 -3.87 -10.51 -1.58
N ALA A 143 -4.16 -10.29 -2.87
CA ALA A 143 -3.14 -10.35 -3.90
C ALA A 143 -2.02 -9.34 -3.63
N HIS A 144 -2.37 -8.13 -3.22
CA HIS A 144 -1.41 -7.10 -2.80
C HIS A 144 -0.54 -7.55 -1.62
N ALA A 145 -1.15 -8.05 -0.55
CA ALA A 145 -0.44 -8.60 0.62
C ALA A 145 0.52 -9.74 0.24
N VAL A 146 0.11 -10.61 -0.69
CA VAL A 146 0.95 -11.68 -1.25
C VAL A 146 2.15 -11.09 -1.98
N GLY A 147 1.97 -10.01 -2.75
CA GLY A 147 3.05 -9.30 -3.43
C GLY A 147 4.17 -8.85 -2.47
N HIS A 148 3.80 -8.28 -1.32
CA HIS A 148 4.75 -7.94 -0.26
C HIS A 148 5.52 -9.17 0.23
N GLY A 149 4.80 -10.22 0.62
CA GLY A 149 5.39 -11.47 1.11
C GLY A 149 6.36 -12.10 0.10
N LEU A 150 6.00 -12.13 -1.18
CA LEU A 150 6.85 -12.65 -2.25
C LEU A 150 8.14 -11.85 -2.41
N MET A 151 8.06 -10.53 -2.41
CA MET A 151 9.24 -9.67 -2.57
C MET A 151 10.18 -9.80 -1.37
N LEU A 152 9.66 -9.81 -0.14
CA LEU A 152 10.45 -10.05 1.07
C LEU A 152 11.17 -11.41 1.07
N ASN A 153 10.56 -12.42 0.45
CA ASN A 153 11.09 -13.78 0.47
C ASN A 153 12.12 -14.06 -0.60
N LEU A 154 11.85 -13.58 -1.80
CA LEU A 154 12.66 -13.88 -2.97
C LEU A 154 13.75 -12.84 -3.18
N ASN A 155 13.49 -11.60 -2.75
CA ASN A 155 14.32 -10.44 -3.03
C ASN A 155 14.67 -10.28 -4.54
N GLU A 156 13.77 -10.75 -5.41
CA GLU A 156 13.95 -10.78 -6.87
C GLU A 156 12.63 -10.41 -7.55
N ILE A 157 12.53 -9.18 -8.05
CA ILE A 157 11.29 -8.62 -8.64
C ILE A 157 10.73 -9.55 -9.72
N ALA A 158 11.56 -10.00 -10.66
CA ALA A 158 11.11 -10.84 -11.77
C ALA A 158 10.47 -12.15 -11.30
N LYS A 159 11.05 -12.81 -10.28
CA LYS A 159 10.51 -14.06 -9.73
C LYS A 159 9.21 -13.82 -8.95
N ALA A 160 9.14 -12.72 -8.19
CA ALA A 160 7.93 -12.34 -7.47
C ALA A 160 6.77 -12.02 -8.44
N LEU A 161 7.04 -11.28 -9.52
CA LEU A 161 6.05 -10.97 -10.56
C LEU A 161 5.59 -12.21 -11.34
N ASP A 162 6.47 -13.19 -11.57
CA ASP A 162 6.07 -14.47 -12.17
C ASP A 162 5.07 -15.21 -11.28
N LEU A 163 5.25 -15.20 -9.96
CA LEU A 163 4.33 -15.81 -9.02
C LEU A 163 2.97 -15.11 -8.95
N CYS A 164 2.92 -13.80 -9.17
CA CYS A 164 1.66 -13.07 -9.31
C CYS A 164 0.79 -13.57 -10.48
N THR A 165 1.35 -14.32 -11.45
CA THR A 165 0.57 -14.93 -12.54
C THR A 165 -0.38 -16.04 -12.11
N VAL A 166 -0.31 -16.49 -10.84
CA VAL A 166 -1.28 -17.40 -10.26
C VAL A 166 -2.70 -16.81 -10.23
N PHE A 167 -2.81 -15.48 -10.17
CA PHE A 167 -4.05 -14.76 -10.32
C PHE A 167 -4.36 -14.60 -11.81
N THR A 168 -5.45 -15.23 -12.26
CA THR A 168 -5.88 -15.19 -13.67
C THR A 168 -6.63 -13.90 -14.02
N ASP A 169 -7.28 -13.27 -13.03
CA ASP A 169 -7.86 -11.95 -13.19
C ASP A 169 -6.73 -10.89 -13.26
N MET A 170 -6.78 -10.04 -14.29
CA MET A 170 -5.71 -9.06 -14.53
C MET A 170 -5.72 -7.92 -13.52
N GLY A 171 -6.88 -7.55 -12.98
CA GLY A 171 -6.97 -6.56 -11.89
C GLY A 171 -6.31 -7.11 -10.62
N VAL A 172 -6.66 -8.34 -10.24
CA VAL A 172 -6.05 -9.01 -9.07
C VAL A 172 -4.53 -9.20 -9.26
N GLN A 173 -4.09 -9.60 -10.46
CA GLN A 173 -2.66 -9.71 -10.79
C GLN A 173 -1.93 -8.36 -10.71
N TYR A 174 -2.57 -7.26 -11.13
CA TYR A 174 -2.05 -5.91 -10.97
C TYR A 174 -1.80 -5.59 -9.50
N TYR A 175 -2.76 -5.87 -8.61
CA TYR A 175 -2.61 -5.61 -7.18
C TYR A 175 -1.49 -6.44 -6.54
N CYS A 176 -1.31 -7.70 -6.95
CA CYS A 176 -0.13 -8.45 -6.56
C CYS A 176 1.17 -7.77 -7.00
N SER A 177 1.19 -7.27 -8.23
CA SER A 177 2.37 -6.57 -8.76
C SER A 177 2.64 -5.27 -8.01
N THR A 178 1.60 -4.51 -7.60
CA THR A 178 1.79 -3.29 -6.80
C THR A 178 2.39 -3.61 -5.44
N GLY A 179 1.99 -4.72 -4.78
CA GLY A 179 2.60 -5.16 -3.52
C GLY A 179 4.09 -5.50 -3.67
N VAL A 180 4.47 -6.17 -4.78
CA VAL A 180 5.88 -6.46 -5.10
C VAL A 180 6.69 -5.16 -5.24
N PHE A 181 6.20 -4.20 -6.03
CA PHE A 181 6.91 -2.95 -6.26
C PHE A 181 6.92 -2.03 -5.03
N MET A 182 5.85 -2.01 -4.24
CA MET A 182 5.79 -1.25 -2.99
C MET A 182 6.86 -1.75 -2.02
N GLN A 183 6.93 -3.07 -1.83
CA GLN A 183 7.94 -3.66 -0.95
C GLN A 183 9.36 -3.35 -1.43
N HIS A 184 9.63 -3.50 -2.73
CA HIS A 184 10.93 -3.14 -3.28
C HIS A 184 11.25 -1.65 -3.13
N ASP A 185 10.26 -0.77 -3.29
CA ASP A 185 10.44 0.66 -3.11
C ASP A 185 10.74 1.04 -1.64
N ILE A 186 10.06 0.40 -0.69
CA ILE A 186 10.33 0.54 0.75
C ILE A 186 11.78 0.15 1.06
N ASP A 187 12.22 -1.01 0.57
CA ASP A 187 13.53 -1.57 0.91
C ASP A 187 14.69 -0.89 0.18
N PHE A 188 14.52 -0.55 -1.11
CA PHE A 188 15.61 -0.14 -2.00
C PHE A 188 15.29 1.07 -2.89
N GLY A 189 14.07 1.60 -2.86
CA GLY A 189 13.56 2.53 -3.87
C GLY A 189 14.45 3.75 -4.13
N LEU A 190 14.92 4.43 -3.07
CA LEU A 190 15.80 5.60 -3.21
C LEU A 190 17.21 5.21 -3.65
N GLU A 191 17.74 4.07 -3.17
CA GLU A 191 19.05 3.57 -3.55
C GLU A 191 19.08 3.19 -5.04
N THR A 192 18.13 2.36 -5.47
CA THR A 192 17.95 1.96 -6.87
C THR A 192 17.78 3.18 -7.78
N THR A 193 16.98 4.18 -7.39
CA THR A 193 16.79 5.40 -8.20
C THR A 193 18.09 6.20 -8.38
N LYS A 194 18.94 6.23 -7.35
CA LYS A 194 20.22 6.97 -7.38
C LYS A 194 21.33 6.21 -8.12
N ASN A 195 21.42 4.90 -7.90
CA ASN A 195 22.54 4.08 -8.35
C ASN A 195 22.30 3.45 -9.73
N ASP A 196 21.07 2.99 -9.98
CA ASP A 196 20.72 2.22 -11.18
C ASP A 196 20.01 3.09 -12.22
N GLY A 197 19.47 4.24 -11.79
CA GLY A 197 18.91 5.27 -12.65
C GLY A 197 17.47 5.64 -12.29
N ILE A 198 17.03 6.81 -12.77
CA ILE A 198 15.73 7.40 -12.40
C ILE A 198 14.52 6.55 -12.77
N TYR A 199 14.67 5.63 -13.73
CA TYR A 199 13.61 4.73 -14.20
C TYR A 199 13.71 3.32 -13.62
N ALA A 200 14.84 2.92 -13.04
CA ALA A 200 15.02 1.59 -12.51
C ALA A 200 14.12 1.37 -11.27
N PRO A 201 13.50 0.20 -11.09
CA PRO A 201 13.54 -0.98 -11.97
C PRO A 201 12.41 -1.00 -13.03
N CYS A 202 11.63 0.07 -13.14
CA CYS A 202 10.42 0.11 -13.98
C CYS A 202 10.72 0.01 -15.48
N ASP A 203 11.89 0.46 -15.91
CA ASP A 203 12.40 0.35 -17.28
C ASP A 203 12.66 -1.09 -17.74
N THR A 204 12.78 -2.04 -16.81
CA THR A 204 12.89 -3.48 -17.12
C THR A 204 11.54 -4.10 -17.47
N PHE A 205 10.44 -3.47 -17.03
CA PHE A 205 9.08 -4.01 -17.16
C PHE A 205 8.04 -3.01 -17.71
N PRO A 206 8.39 -2.18 -18.71
CA PRO A 206 7.65 -0.96 -19.03
C PRO A 206 6.23 -1.22 -19.55
N ASP A 207 6.03 -2.32 -20.27
CA ASP A 207 4.74 -2.64 -20.88
C ASP A 207 3.80 -3.31 -19.89
N ARG A 208 4.14 -4.50 -19.39
CA ARG A 208 3.23 -5.28 -18.56
C ARG A 208 3.02 -4.68 -17.17
N TYR A 209 4.06 -4.11 -16.58
CA TYR A 209 4.07 -3.71 -15.17
C TYR A 209 4.38 -2.23 -14.96
N GLY A 210 4.52 -1.43 -16.03
CA GLY A 210 4.82 -0.01 -15.95
C GLY A 210 3.85 0.75 -15.05
N VAL A 211 2.55 0.44 -15.13
CA VAL A 211 1.53 1.06 -14.26
C VAL A 211 1.80 0.76 -12.77
N ALA A 212 2.02 -0.51 -12.43
CA ALA A 212 2.23 -0.92 -11.04
C ALA A 212 3.55 -0.38 -10.45
N CYS A 213 4.61 -0.33 -11.26
CA CYS A 213 5.92 0.14 -10.81
C CYS A 213 5.98 1.67 -10.66
N TYR A 214 5.53 2.41 -11.68
CA TYR A 214 5.59 3.87 -11.64
C TYR A 214 4.70 4.50 -10.57
N ARG A 215 3.65 3.78 -10.13
CA ARG A 215 2.83 4.11 -8.95
C ARG A 215 3.67 4.57 -7.76
N TYR A 216 4.76 3.87 -7.45
CA TYR A 216 5.64 4.16 -6.31
C TYR A 216 6.89 4.95 -6.73
N LYS A 217 7.42 4.69 -7.93
CA LYS A 217 8.64 5.34 -8.44
C LYS A 217 8.56 6.87 -8.45
N VAL A 218 7.39 7.43 -8.75
CA VAL A 218 7.22 8.89 -8.87
C VAL A 218 7.50 9.61 -7.54
N GLY A 219 7.18 9.02 -6.40
CA GLY A 219 7.57 9.57 -5.09
C GLY A 219 9.10 9.69 -4.93
N ARG A 220 9.85 8.70 -5.42
CA ARG A 220 11.33 8.75 -5.42
C ARG A 220 11.89 9.75 -6.43
N ILE A 221 11.21 9.94 -7.56
CA ILE A 221 11.56 10.98 -8.53
C ILE A 221 11.39 12.37 -7.89
N PHE A 222 10.28 12.62 -7.18
CA PHE A 222 10.08 13.88 -6.43
C PHE A 222 11.17 14.13 -5.38
N ALA A 223 11.68 13.08 -4.72
CA ALA A 223 12.76 13.22 -3.75
C ALA A 223 14.09 13.72 -4.38
N LEU A 224 14.28 13.53 -5.69
CA LEU A 224 15.44 14.03 -6.45
C LEU A 224 15.11 15.31 -7.22
N TYR A 225 13.87 15.48 -7.66
CA TYR A 225 13.36 16.58 -8.48
C TYR A 225 12.08 17.15 -7.85
N PRO A 226 12.20 18.07 -6.88
CA PRO A 226 11.04 18.54 -6.12
C PRO A 226 10.04 19.40 -6.93
N ASP A 227 10.45 19.97 -8.07
CA ASP A 227 9.55 20.71 -8.94
C ASP A 227 8.68 19.74 -9.76
N ILE A 228 7.36 19.86 -9.62
CA ILE A 228 6.40 19.05 -10.38
C ILE A 228 6.62 19.14 -11.89
N LYS A 229 7.12 20.27 -12.42
CA LYS A 229 7.39 20.41 -13.86
C LYS A 229 8.50 19.49 -14.33
N ASP A 230 9.51 19.25 -13.50
CA ASP A 230 10.58 18.31 -13.80
C ASP A 230 10.03 16.87 -13.81
N VAL A 231 9.20 16.52 -12.83
CA VAL A 231 8.52 15.21 -12.77
C VAL A 231 7.62 14.99 -13.99
N VAL A 232 6.85 16.01 -14.40
CA VAL A 232 6.01 15.96 -15.60
C VAL A 232 6.85 15.81 -16.87
N ALA A 233 7.98 16.51 -16.98
CA ALA A 233 8.91 16.35 -18.10
C ALA A 233 9.45 14.91 -18.17
N ILE A 234 9.74 14.30 -17.02
CA ILE A 234 10.14 12.89 -16.92
C ILE A 234 9.00 11.96 -17.38
N CYS A 235 7.78 12.13 -16.85
CA CYS A 235 6.63 11.31 -17.24
C CYS A 235 6.29 11.42 -18.74
N THR A 236 6.38 12.62 -19.31
CA THR A 236 6.09 12.85 -20.73
C THR A 236 7.15 12.26 -21.67
N SER A 237 8.37 11.99 -21.19
CA SER A 237 9.41 11.30 -21.96
C SER A 237 9.17 9.80 -22.13
N LEU A 238 8.29 9.22 -21.29
CA LEU A 238 7.89 7.81 -21.37
C LEU A 238 6.84 7.58 -22.46
N SER A 239 6.54 6.32 -22.75
CA SER A 239 5.49 5.92 -23.67
C SER A 239 4.63 4.79 -23.11
N GLY A 240 3.45 4.57 -23.71
CA GLY A 240 2.59 3.43 -23.41
C GLY A 240 2.20 3.34 -21.92
N LYS A 241 2.22 2.11 -21.37
CA LYS A 241 1.82 1.82 -19.99
C LYS A 241 2.74 2.44 -18.95
N ALA A 242 4.03 2.59 -19.24
CA ALA A 242 4.96 3.33 -18.38
C ALA A 242 4.57 4.80 -18.22
N ARG A 243 4.18 5.47 -19.31
CA ARG A 243 3.72 6.86 -19.26
C ARG A 243 2.42 7.01 -18.46
N LEU A 244 1.41 6.18 -18.75
CA LEU A 244 0.17 6.18 -17.98
C LEU A 244 0.42 5.89 -16.49
N GLY A 245 1.30 4.93 -16.20
CA GLY A 245 1.75 4.62 -14.85
C GLY A 245 2.43 5.79 -14.14
N CYS A 246 3.23 6.58 -14.86
CA CYS A 246 3.88 7.76 -14.30
C CYS A 246 2.87 8.87 -13.96
N PHE A 247 1.85 9.08 -14.79
CA PHE A 247 0.78 10.03 -14.46
C PHE A 247 -0.12 9.53 -13.32
N HIS A 248 -0.38 8.23 -13.24
CA HIS A 248 -1.03 7.62 -12.07
C HIS A 248 -0.20 7.83 -10.79
N GLY A 249 1.09 7.51 -10.84
CA GLY A 249 2.05 7.75 -9.75
C GLY A 249 2.22 9.21 -9.38
N LEU A 250 2.05 10.15 -10.31
CA LEU A 250 2.02 11.59 -10.03
C LEU A 250 0.84 11.94 -9.11
N GLY A 251 -0.34 11.38 -9.39
CA GLY A 251 -1.50 11.51 -8.50
C GLY A 251 -1.23 10.92 -7.13
N VAL A 252 -0.74 9.67 -7.09
CA VAL A 252 -0.40 8.96 -5.83
C VAL A 252 0.58 9.77 -5.00
N ALA A 253 1.68 10.25 -5.58
CA ALA A 253 2.71 11.01 -4.88
C ALA A 253 2.23 12.38 -4.36
N GLN A 254 1.10 12.88 -4.87
CA GLN A 254 0.52 14.16 -4.47
C GLN A 254 -0.77 14.02 -3.66
N TYR A 255 -1.15 12.81 -3.25
CA TYR A 255 -2.41 12.59 -2.53
C TYR A 255 -2.50 13.46 -1.26
N SER A 256 -1.42 13.61 -0.49
CA SER A 256 -1.40 14.45 0.72
C SER A 256 -1.63 15.93 0.41
N THR A 257 -1.10 16.42 -0.72
CA THR A 257 -1.36 17.79 -1.20
C THR A 257 -2.84 17.96 -1.52
N VAL A 258 -3.45 16.97 -2.19
CA VAL A 258 -4.89 16.99 -2.53
C VAL A 258 -5.76 16.86 -1.28
N LEU A 259 -5.44 15.95 -0.36
CA LEU A 259 -6.17 15.76 0.89
C LEU A 259 -6.23 17.06 1.70
N ASN A 260 -5.10 17.75 1.82
CA ASN A 260 -4.99 19.01 2.54
C ASN A 260 -5.61 20.20 1.79
N THR A 261 -5.46 20.22 0.45
CA THR A 261 -5.97 21.29 -0.42
C THR A 261 -6.71 20.67 -1.62
N PRO A 262 -7.99 20.31 -1.50
CA PRO A 262 -8.71 19.53 -2.51
C PRO A 262 -8.71 20.13 -3.93
N ALA A 263 -8.73 21.47 -4.03
CA ALA A 263 -8.64 22.17 -5.30
C ALA A 263 -7.34 21.92 -6.10
N MET A 264 -6.29 21.40 -5.44
CA MET A 264 -5.03 21.05 -6.11
C MET A 264 -5.17 19.85 -7.04
N LEU A 265 -6.19 19.00 -6.88
CA LEU A 265 -6.43 17.86 -7.79
C LEU A 265 -6.49 18.32 -9.24
N LYS A 266 -7.30 19.36 -9.52
CA LYS A 266 -7.39 19.98 -10.84
C LYS A 266 -6.01 20.45 -11.32
N THR A 267 -5.30 21.22 -10.50
CA THR A 267 -4.02 21.84 -10.88
C THR A 267 -2.97 20.78 -11.23
N ILE A 268 -2.86 19.73 -10.43
CA ILE A 268 -1.88 18.65 -10.60
C ILE A 268 -2.24 17.80 -11.82
N CYS A 269 -3.48 17.35 -11.95
CA CYS A 269 -3.84 16.46 -13.04
C CYS A 269 -4.00 17.16 -14.40
N SER A 270 -4.11 18.49 -14.41
CA SER A 270 -4.09 19.28 -15.67
C SER A 270 -2.73 19.29 -16.38
N TYR A 271 -1.67 18.72 -15.78
CA TYR A 271 -0.41 18.49 -16.49
C TYR A 271 -0.48 17.33 -17.50
N GLY A 272 -1.49 16.46 -17.41
CA GLY A 272 -1.76 15.45 -18.43
C GLY A 272 -2.12 16.10 -19.78
N THR A 273 -1.58 15.54 -20.86
CA THR A 273 -1.77 16.04 -22.24
C THR A 273 -2.84 15.27 -23.01
N SER A 274 -3.37 14.19 -22.43
CA SER A 274 -4.49 13.40 -22.96
C SER A 274 -5.46 13.02 -21.84
N ASP A 275 -6.71 12.74 -22.20
CA ASP A 275 -7.76 12.33 -21.27
C ASP A 275 -7.33 11.12 -20.43
N SER A 276 -6.64 10.14 -21.02
CA SER A 276 -6.15 8.96 -20.30
C SER A 276 -5.08 9.30 -19.24
N GLU A 277 -4.21 10.30 -19.49
CA GLU A 277 -3.22 10.74 -18.51
C GLU A 277 -3.86 11.52 -17.36
N ILE A 278 -4.85 12.38 -17.69
CA ILE A 278 -5.61 13.15 -16.70
C ILE A 278 -6.39 12.21 -15.79
N LEU A 279 -7.14 11.26 -16.38
CA LEU A 279 -7.90 10.27 -15.64
C LEU A 279 -6.98 9.37 -14.78
N ALA A 280 -5.83 8.95 -15.30
CA ALA A 280 -4.84 8.17 -14.54
C ALA A 280 -4.34 8.93 -13.31
N CYS A 281 -4.01 10.21 -13.45
CA CYS A 281 -3.64 11.06 -12.31
C CYS A 281 -4.76 11.21 -11.29
N ILE A 282 -6.00 11.44 -11.75
CA ILE A 282 -7.17 11.55 -10.87
C ILE A 282 -7.35 10.27 -10.07
N ASP A 283 -7.31 9.11 -10.73
CA ASP A 283 -7.41 7.81 -10.07
C ASP A 283 -6.35 7.65 -8.99
N GLY A 284 -5.06 7.81 -9.34
CA GLY A 284 -3.95 7.68 -8.40
C GLY A 284 -4.05 8.61 -7.18
N ALA A 285 -4.46 9.87 -7.37
CA ALA A 285 -4.65 10.79 -6.25
C ALA A 285 -5.83 10.38 -5.37
N MET A 286 -6.96 10.02 -5.99
CA MET A 286 -8.20 9.75 -5.28
C MET A 286 -8.19 8.43 -4.51
N GLU A 287 -7.35 7.46 -4.89
CA GLU A 287 -7.28 6.18 -4.17
C GLU A 287 -7.04 6.38 -2.67
N ASN A 288 -6.07 7.21 -2.31
CA ASN A 288 -5.70 7.45 -0.92
C ASN A 288 -6.54 8.55 -0.27
N VAL A 289 -6.98 9.56 -1.04
CA VAL A 289 -7.84 10.62 -0.52
C VAL A 289 -9.18 10.05 -0.06
N THR A 290 -9.83 9.21 -0.86
CA THR A 290 -11.12 8.59 -0.51
C THR A 290 -11.01 7.66 0.69
N LEU A 291 -9.92 6.90 0.81
CA LEU A 291 -9.65 6.05 1.96
C LEU A 291 -9.43 6.86 3.24
N SER A 292 -8.81 8.04 3.12
CA SER A 292 -8.50 8.90 4.26
C SER A 292 -9.69 9.73 4.72
N ASP A 293 -10.38 10.40 3.78
CA ASP A 293 -11.51 11.30 4.05
C ASP A 293 -12.38 11.47 2.79
N ARG A 294 -13.56 10.83 2.80
CA ARG A 294 -14.51 10.88 1.69
C ARG A 294 -15.11 12.26 1.44
N GLU A 295 -15.22 13.12 2.45
CA GLU A 295 -15.73 14.48 2.26
C GLU A 295 -14.68 15.32 1.53
N ARG A 296 -13.41 15.22 1.95
CA ARG A 296 -12.29 15.84 1.21
C ARG A 296 -12.19 15.30 -0.21
N GLY A 297 -12.40 14.00 -0.40
CA GLY A 297 -12.48 13.40 -1.73
C GLY A 297 -13.60 14.01 -2.59
N LYS A 298 -14.78 14.24 -2.02
CA LYS A 298 -15.87 14.91 -2.72
C LYS A 298 -15.50 16.35 -3.11
N GLU A 299 -14.91 17.12 -2.20
CA GLU A 299 -14.44 18.49 -2.48
C GLU A 299 -13.40 18.50 -3.61
N ALA A 300 -12.50 17.52 -3.65
CA ALA A 300 -11.48 17.39 -4.68
C ALA A 300 -12.14 17.13 -6.05
N CYS A 301 -13.10 16.21 -6.11
CA CYS A 301 -13.86 15.96 -7.34
C CYS A 301 -14.68 17.16 -7.79
N ASP A 302 -15.31 17.90 -6.88
CA ASP A 302 -16.09 19.09 -7.21
C ASP A 302 -15.23 20.20 -7.86
N SER A 303 -13.93 20.25 -7.53
CA SER A 303 -12.99 21.18 -8.18
C SER A 303 -12.81 20.94 -9.69
N LEU A 304 -13.08 19.71 -10.16
CA LEU A 304 -12.96 19.30 -11.56
C LEU A 304 -14.10 19.80 -12.44
N SER A 305 -15.23 20.25 -11.87
CA SER A 305 -16.38 20.82 -12.60
C SER A 305 -16.02 22.00 -13.52
N SER A 306 -14.87 22.64 -13.24
CA SER A 306 -14.34 23.77 -14.00
C SER A 306 -13.31 23.36 -15.07
N MET A 307 -13.15 22.07 -15.32
CA MET A 307 -12.39 21.54 -16.47
C MET A 307 -13.31 21.43 -17.69
N SER A 308 -12.72 21.37 -18.89
CA SER A 308 -13.47 21.37 -20.14
C SER A 308 -14.26 20.08 -20.41
N ASN A 309 -13.95 18.99 -19.71
CA ASN A 309 -14.60 17.69 -19.88
C ASN A 309 -15.29 17.29 -18.57
N GLU A 310 -16.63 17.31 -18.57
CA GLU A 310 -17.47 16.95 -17.41
C GLU A 310 -17.24 15.50 -16.95
N HIS A 311 -16.78 14.63 -17.86
CA HIS A 311 -16.46 13.23 -17.56
C HIS A 311 -15.41 13.08 -16.44
N TYR A 312 -14.50 14.04 -16.27
CA TYR A 312 -13.48 13.96 -15.22
C TYR A 312 -14.08 14.02 -13.81
N GLN A 313 -15.08 14.87 -13.62
CA GLN A 313 -15.78 14.97 -12.33
C GLN A 313 -16.60 13.71 -12.07
N GLU A 314 -17.34 13.21 -13.07
CA GLU A 314 -18.13 11.98 -12.95
C GLU A 314 -17.26 10.78 -12.59
N PHE A 315 -16.14 10.60 -13.30
CA PHE A 315 -15.16 9.56 -13.02
C PHE A 315 -14.61 9.67 -11.59
N CYS A 316 -14.19 10.87 -11.18
CA CYS A 316 -13.68 11.12 -9.82
C CYS A 316 -14.72 10.78 -8.75
N LEU A 317 -15.98 11.23 -8.93
CA LEU A 317 -17.07 10.93 -7.99
C LEU A 317 -17.38 9.43 -7.95
N SER A 318 -17.23 8.73 -9.06
CA SER A 318 -17.38 7.27 -9.10
C SER A 318 -16.34 6.56 -8.24
N ILE A 319 -15.09 7.04 -8.23
CA ILE A 319 -14.02 6.52 -7.37
C ILE A 319 -14.35 6.80 -5.90
N ASN A 320 -14.75 8.04 -5.59
CA ASN A 320 -15.05 8.45 -4.21
C ASN A 320 -16.26 7.74 -3.60
N GLY A 321 -17.18 7.25 -4.45
CA GLY A 321 -18.36 6.51 -4.05
C GLY A 321 -18.10 5.05 -3.67
N LYS A 322 -16.97 4.46 -4.09
CA LYS A 322 -16.72 3.01 -4.00
C LYS A 322 -15.84 2.65 -2.80
N GLU A 323 -16.14 1.51 -2.18
CA GLU A 323 -15.35 0.99 -1.05
C GLU A 323 -14.13 0.21 -1.54
N ASN A 324 -14.25 -0.53 -2.65
CA ASN A 324 -13.19 -1.38 -3.17
C ASN A 324 -12.69 -0.90 -4.53
N SER A 325 -11.43 -1.20 -4.82
CA SER A 325 -10.74 -0.70 -6.00
C SER A 325 -11.17 -1.43 -7.29
N LEU A 326 -11.54 -2.72 -7.21
CA LEU A 326 -12.12 -3.46 -8.35
C LEU A 326 -13.56 -3.05 -8.69
N GLU A 327 -14.27 -2.40 -7.77
CA GLU A 327 -15.58 -1.82 -8.09
C GLU A 327 -15.42 -0.59 -8.99
N ARG A 328 -14.25 0.07 -9.00
CA ARG A 328 -13.99 1.32 -9.74
C ARG A 328 -14.08 1.04 -11.23
N GLU A 329 -14.63 1.99 -11.99
CA GLU A 329 -14.61 1.84 -13.46
C GLU A 329 -13.14 1.80 -13.85
N THR A 330 -12.69 0.63 -14.31
CA THR A 330 -11.29 0.40 -14.60
C THR A 330 -10.86 1.35 -15.69
N LEU A 331 -9.95 2.26 -15.35
CA LEU A 331 -9.15 2.94 -16.35
C LEU A 331 -8.56 1.94 -17.35
N PRO A 332 -8.21 2.36 -18.57
CA PRO A 332 -7.45 1.54 -19.53
C PRO A 332 -6.12 0.97 -18.98
N LEU A 333 -5.70 1.37 -17.77
CA LEU A 333 -4.59 0.76 -17.02
C LEU A 333 -4.68 -0.77 -16.96
N PHE A 334 -5.90 -1.31 -16.89
CA PHE A 334 -6.18 -2.74 -16.67
C PHE A 334 -6.49 -3.55 -17.93
N ILE A 335 -6.55 -2.89 -19.11
CA ILE A 335 -6.94 -3.54 -20.36
C ILE A 335 -5.67 -4.00 -21.10
N PRO A 336 -5.62 -5.24 -21.61
CA PRO A 336 -4.53 -5.70 -22.47
C PRO A 336 -4.56 -4.93 -23.80
N VAL A 337 -3.38 -4.68 -24.37
CA VAL A 337 -3.25 -4.17 -25.75
C VAL A 337 -3.50 -5.31 -26.72
#